data_AF-A0ABD5UEG1-F1
#
_entry.id   AF-A0ABD5UEG1-F1
#
_cell.length_a   1.000
_cell.length_b   1.000
_cell.length_c   1.000
_cell.angle_alpha   90.00
_cell.angle_beta   90.00
_cell.angle_gamma   90.00
#
_symmetry.space_group_name_H-M   'P 1'
#
loop_
_entity.id
_entity.type
_entity.pdbx_description
1 polymer ?
#
loop_
_entity_poly.entity_id
_entity_poly.type
_entity_poly.pdbx_seq_one_letter_code
_entity_poly.pdbx_strand_id
1 'polypeptide(L)' 'MSYKCSRCKRDVELDEYGGVRCPYCGHRVLLKERGGDIKEIDVH' A
#
# COMPACT_ATOMS: atom_id res chain seq x y z
N MET A 1 -7.10 1.63 5.98
CA MET A 1 -5.67 1.86 5.64
C MET A 1 -5.58 2.15 4.16
N SER A 2 -4.95 3.27 3.79
CA SER A 2 -4.63 3.55 2.39
C SER A 2 -3.52 2.62 1.92
N TYR A 3 -3.74 1.97 0.79
CA TYR A 3 -2.72 1.22 0.07
C TYR A 3 -2.50 1.85 -1.29
N LYS A 4 -1.28 1.83 -1.81
CA LYS A 4 -0.98 2.26 -3.17
C LYS A 4 -0.87 1.05 -4.09
N CYS A 5 -1.61 1.05 -5.20
CA CYS A 5 -1.48 -0.03 -6.18
C CYS A 5 -0.14 0.05 -6.91
N SER A 6 0.60 -1.07 -6.97
CA SER A 6 1.91 -1.11 -7.65
C SER A 6 1.84 -0.79 -9.15
N ARG A 7 0.68 -1.00 -9.79
CA ARG A 7 0.52 -0.83 -11.25
C ARG A 7 -0.03 0.54 -11.63
N CYS A 8 -1.21 0.90 -11.12
CA CYS A 8 -1.84 2.18 -11.46
C CYS A 8 -1.41 3.34 -10.55
N LYS A 9 -0.62 3.07 -9.50
CA LYS A 9 -0.09 4.04 -8.52
C LYS A 9 -1.15 4.86 -7.77
N ARG A 10 -2.43 4.51 -7.94
CA ARG A 10 -3.55 5.11 -7.22
C ARG A 10 -3.61 4.59 -5.80
N ASP A 11 -4.08 5.46 -4.93
CA ASP A 11 -4.43 5.12 -3.56
C ASP A 11 -5.78 4.40 -3.58
N VAL A 12 -5.81 3.26 -2.90
CA VAL A 12 -6.95 2.37 -2.78
C VAL A 12 -7.19 2.12 -1.30
N GLU A 13 -8.43 2.26 -0.89
CA GLU A 13 -8.87 1.82 0.42
C GLU A 13 -9.37 0.38 0.29
N LEU A 14 -8.80 -0.50 1.11
CA LEU A 14 -9.31 -1.86 1.24
C LEU A 14 -10.28 -1.90 2.41
N ASP A 15 -11.45 -2.48 2.18
CA ASP A 15 -12.36 -2.89 3.24
C ASP A 15 -11.88 -4.24 3.83
N GLU A 16 -12.27 -4.54 5.07
CA GLU A 16 -11.82 -5.76 5.79
C GLU A 16 -12.33 -7.06 5.15
N TYR A 17 -13.26 -6.98 4.20
CA TYR A 17 -13.95 -8.14 3.61
C TYR A 17 -13.62 -8.37 2.12
N GLY A 18 -13.04 -7.42 1.39
CA GLY A 18 -12.89 -7.44 -0.08
C GLY A 18 -11.60 -8.04 -0.63
N GLY A 19 -10.68 -8.47 0.24
CA GLY A 19 -9.41 -9.07 -0.16
C GLY A 19 -8.45 -8.09 -0.86
N VAL A 20 -7.25 -8.59 -1.22
CA VAL A 20 -6.16 -7.74 -1.74
C VAL A 20 -6.29 -7.58 -3.26
N ARG A 21 -7.20 -6.73 -3.73
CA ARG A 21 -7.37 -6.42 -5.16
C ARG A 21 -7.63 -4.95 -5.42
N CYS A 22 -6.87 -4.36 -6.34
CA CYS A 22 -7.12 -3.00 -6.82
C CYS A 22 -8.43 -2.94 -7.63
N PRO A 23 -9.41 -2.09 -7.25
CA PRO A 23 -10.69 -1.97 -7.96
C PRO A 23 -10.54 -1.35 -9.35
N TYR A 24 -9.47 -0.59 -9.60
CA TYR A 24 -9.27 0.12 -10.86
C TYR A 24 -8.61 -0.71 -11.96
N CYS A 25 -7.64 -1.55 -11.61
CA CYS A 25 -6.85 -2.30 -12.61
C CYS A 25 -6.81 -3.81 -12.36
N GLY A 26 -7.48 -4.29 -11.30
CA GLY A 26 -7.54 -5.70 -10.94
C GLY A 26 -6.23 -6.31 -10.41
N HIS A 27 -5.17 -5.52 -10.29
CA HIS A 27 -3.88 -5.98 -9.78
C HIS A 27 -3.95 -6.30 -8.28
N ARG A 28 -3.21 -7.32 -7.84
CA ARG A 28 -3.29 -7.86 -6.47
C ARG A 28 -2.10 -7.47 -5.59
N VAL A 29 -1.15 -6.70 -6.11
CA VAL A 29 -0.02 -6.18 -5.33
C VAL A 29 -0.31 -4.74 -4.92
N LEU A 30 -0.48 -4.57 -3.61
CA LEU A 30 -0.78 -3.31 -2.96
C LEU A 30 0.35 -2.99 -1.97
N LEU A 31 0.81 -1.75 -1.99
CA LEU A 31 1.92 -1.25 -1.19
C LEU A 31 1.37 -0.43 -0.04
N LYS A 32 1.80 -0.72 1.19
CA LYS A 32 1.45 0.11 2.35
C LYS A 32 2.28 1.40 2.30
N GLU A 33 1.68 2.52 2.64
CA GLU A 33 2.43 3.77 2.79
C GLU A 33 3.44 3.67 3.93
N ARG A 34 4.58 4.33 3.75
CA ARG A 34 5.62 4.38 4.78
C ARG A 34 5.10 5.20 5.96
N GLY A 35 5.34 4.73 7.18
CA GLY A 35 5.07 5.52 8.39
C GLY A 35 5.87 6.84 8.35
N GLY A 36 5.27 7.92 8.86
CA GLY A 36 5.91 9.24 8.91
C GLY A 36 7.06 9.35 9.92
N ASP A 37 7.30 8.28 10.67
CA ASP A 37 8.29 8.23 11.73
C ASP A 37 9.73 8.20 11.18
N ILE A 38 10.63 8.90 11.87
CA ILE A 38 12.06 8.86 11.58
C ILE A 38 12.59 7.51 12.07
N LYS A 39 13.22 6.76 11.17
CA LYS A 39 13.92 5.52 11.50
C LYS A 39 15.41 5.80 11.55
N GLU A 40 15.99 5.81 12.75
CA GLU A 40 17.45 5.84 12.94
C GLU A 40 18.04 4.47 12.63
N ILE A 41 19.16 4.47 11.91
CA ILE A 41 19.81 3.25 11.40
C ILE A 41 21.29 3.36 11.76
N ASP A 42 21.77 2.48 12.64
CA ASP A 42 23.20 2.35 12.92
C ASP A 42 23.84 1.49 11.82
N VAL A 43 24.91 2.01 11.22
CA VAL A 43 25.60 1.40 10.06
C VAL A 43 27.01 0.94 10.40
N HIS A 44 27.37 0.93 11.68
CA HIS A 44 28.74 0.69 12.11
C HIS A 44 29.15 -0.78 12.15
#